data_AF-A0A6P3XJB5-F1
#
_entry.id   AF-A0A6P3XJB5-F1
#
_cell.length_a   1.000
_cell.length_b   1.000
_cell.length_c   1.000
_cell.angle_alpha   90.00
_cell.angle_beta   90.00
_cell.angle_gamma   90.00
#
_symmetry.space_group_name_H-M   'P 1'
#
loop_
_entity.id
_entity.type
_entity.pdbx_description
1 polymer ?
#
loop_
_entity_poly.entity_id
_entity_poly.type
_entity_poly.pdbx_seq_one_letter_code
_entity_poly.pdbx_strand_id
1 'polypeptide(L)'
;MGGENEYDTDFEKSESSDNESEGSSMSYDKNRIEKGLPEMFTQDEISDFGRELGLSKEAHELLASRLKEKNLVEKGVKITVYRDREKHFRSFFSHDKSQDLVYCNNIPGLMNMMKKNIYKPDEWRLFIDSSIRSIKAILLHNTNVLAPIPIAHSTVLTETYDNVKIVLEKIQYSHHQWQICGDLKIINIVLGMQSGNIKYPCFLCSFDSRDKKKHYRTKNWPKEQR
;
A
#
# COMPACT_ATOMS: atom_id res chain seq x y z
N MET A 1 75.77 -5.07 11.49
CA MET A 1 74.70 -6.08 11.37
C MET A 1 73.42 -5.28 11.25
N GLY A 2 73.00 -4.84 10.07
CA GLY A 2 72.58 -5.68 8.94
C GLY A 2 71.13 -6.12 9.22
N GLY A 3 70.09 -5.69 8.51
CA GLY A 3 70.05 -4.95 7.25
C GLY A 3 68.73 -4.19 7.03
N GLU A 4 68.70 -3.59 5.84
CA GLU A 4 67.68 -2.73 5.23
C GLU A 4 66.49 -3.51 4.62
N ASN A 5 65.63 -2.76 3.92
CA ASN A 5 64.55 -3.12 2.97
C ASN A 5 63.17 -2.87 3.59
N GLU A 6 62.36 -1.86 3.24
CA GLU A 6 61.96 -1.26 1.93
C GLU A 6 61.27 -2.26 0.97
N TYR A 7 60.22 -1.75 0.30
CA TYR A 7 59.29 -2.40 -0.65
C TYR A 7 58.11 -3.19 -0.01
N ASP A 8 56.90 -3.24 -0.56
CA ASP A 8 56.32 -2.68 -1.78
C ASP A 8 54.79 -2.66 -1.64
N THR A 9 54.12 -1.78 -2.37
CA THR A 9 52.67 -1.83 -2.62
C THR A 9 52.38 -2.84 -3.71
N ASP A 10 51.81 -3.99 -3.36
CA ASP A 10 51.28 -4.94 -4.35
C ASP A 10 49.76 -5.10 -4.23
N PHE A 11 49.12 -4.74 -5.32
CA PHE A 11 47.70 -4.87 -5.62
C PHE A 11 47.45 -6.30 -6.10
N GLU A 12 47.01 -7.19 -5.22
CA GLU A 12 46.57 -8.53 -5.61
C GLU A 12 45.06 -8.59 -5.86
N LYS A 13 44.75 -8.90 -7.12
CA LYS A 13 43.45 -9.20 -7.70
C LYS A 13 42.99 -10.58 -7.21
N SER A 14 41.81 -10.70 -6.62
CA SER A 14 41.16 -12.00 -6.36
C SER A 14 39.84 -12.10 -7.15
N GLU A 15 39.74 -13.18 -7.93
CA GLU A 15 38.59 -13.54 -8.74
C GLU A 15 37.65 -14.51 -8.00
N SER A 16 36.36 -14.37 -8.32
CA SER A 16 35.26 -15.35 -8.28
C SER A 16 34.56 -15.65 -6.94
N SER A 17 33.28 -15.31 -6.87
CA SER A 17 32.18 -16.28 -7.10
C SER A 17 30.82 -15.62 -6.84
N ASP A 18 30.25 -14.98 -7.87
CA ASP A 18 28.87 -14.52 -7.82
C ASP A 18 27.94 -15.71 -8.09
N ASN A 19 27.24 -16.13 -7.04
CA ASN A 19 26.13 -17.07 -7.14
C ASN A 19 24.96 -16.40 -7.87
N GLU A 20 24.75 -16.76 -9.13
CA GLU A 20 23.53 -16.43 -9.86
C GLU A 20 22.34 -17.16 -9.23
N SER A 21 21.51 -16.41 -8.51
CA SER A 21 20.17 -16.80 -8.10
C SER A 21 19.27 -16.86 -9.33
N GLU A 22 18.71 -18.04 -9.61
CA GLU A 22 17.79 -18.36 -10.70
C GLU A 22 16.69 -17.29 -10.90
N GLY A 23 16.91 -16.44 -11.91
CA GLY A 23 15.91 -15.53 -12.44
C GLY A 23 14.89 -16.29 -13.29
N SER A 24 13.63 -15.93 -13.09
CA SER A 24 12.47 -16.36 -13.90
C SER A 24 12.82 -16.44 -15.39
N SER A 25 12.68 -17.65 -15.96
CA SER A 25 12.91 -17.94 -17.37
C SER A 25 12.06 -17.02 -18.26
N MET A 26 12.65 -15.90 -18.70
CA MET A 26 12.17 -15.14 -19.85
C MET A 26 12.24 -16.05 -21.08
N SER A 27 11.09 -16.43 -21.62
CA SER A 27 11.03 -17.18 -22.87
C SER A 27 11.33 -16.25 -24.05
N TYR A 28 12.61 -16.00 -24.30
CA TYR A 28 13.04 -15.26 -25.48
C TYR A 28 12.68 -16.05 -26.74
N ASP A 29 11.87 -15.47 -27.61
CA ASP A 29 11.55 -16.04 -28.92
C ASP A 29 12.81 -15.98 -29.81
N LYS A 30 13.57 -17.08 -29.83
CA LYS A 30 14.85 -17.22 -30.56
C LYS A 30 14.74 -16.81 -32.04
N ASN A 31 13.56 -16.90 -32.65
CA ASN A 31 13.33 -16.55 -34.05
C ASN A 31 13.41 -15.04 -34.33
N ARG A 32 13.22 -14.16 -33.32
CA ARG A 32 13.30 -12.70 -33.49
C ARG A 32 14.74 -12.19 -33.49
N ILE A 33 15.62 -12.81 -32.70
CA ILE A 33 17.04 -12.44 -32.59
C ILE A 33 17.76 -12.66 -33.93
N GLU A 34 17.45 -13.76 -34.62
CA GLU A 34 18.05 -14.10 -35.93
C GLU A 34 17.71 -13.09 -37.04
N LYS A 35 16.66 -12.27 -36.87
CA LYS A 35 16.23 -11.26 -37.86
C LYS A 35 16.68 -9.84 -37.55
N GLY A 36 17.38 -9.60 -36.44
CA GLY A 36 17.87 -8.27 -36.04
C GLY A 36 16.77 -7.22 -35.82
N LEU A 37 15.52 -7.64 -35.59
CA LEU A 37 14.40 -6.74 -35.35
C LEU A 37 14.30 -6.39 -33.87
N PRO A 38 14.17 -5.10 -33.49
CA PRO A 38 13.98 -4.71 -32.10
C PRO A 38 12.71 -5.34 -31.52
N GLU A 39 12.81 -5.85 -30.30
CA GLU A 39 11.63 -6.22 -29.53
C GLU A 39 10.85 -4.94 -29.17
N MET A 40 9.59 -4.89 -29.60
CA MET A 40 8.72 -3.75 -29.37
C MET A 40 8.01 -3.92 -28.03
N PHE A 41 7.94 -2.85 -27.25
CA PHE A 41 7.18 -2.83 -26.01
C PHE A 41 5.67 -2.92 -26.25
N THR A 42 5.02 -3.81 -25.52
CA THR A 42 3.57 -3.92 -25.36
C THR A 42 3.03 -2.82 -24.43
N GLN A 43 1.70 -2.66 -24.36
CA GLN A 43 1.08 -1.69 -23.45
C GLN A 43 1.35 -2.01 -21.97
N ASP A 44 1.39 -3.30 -21.62
CA ASP A 44 1.59 -3.76 -20.25
C ASP A 44 3.04 -3.56 -19.82
N GLU A 45 4.01 -3.90 -20.67
CA GLU A 45 5.44 -3.69 -20.37
C GLU A 45 5.78 -2.21 -20.14
N ILE A 46 5.24 -1.28 -20.95
CA ILE A 46 5.45 0.16 -20.73
C ILE A 46 4.84 0.61 -19.39
N SER A 47 3.68 0.05 -19.05
CA SER A 47 2.97 0.40 -17.82
C SER A 47 3.68 -0.16 -16.59
N ASP A 48 4.21 -1.37 -16.65
CA ASP A 48 5.02 -1.98 -15.60
C ASP A 48 6.35 -1.24 -15.45
N PHE A 49 7.05 -0.95 -16.55
CA PHE A 49 8.31 -0.21 -16.53
C PHE A 49 8.13 1.19 -15.93
N GLY A 50 7.07 1.92 -16.32
CA GLY A 50 6.77 3.21 -15.74
C GLY A 50 6.39 3.14 -14.24
N ARG A 51 5.76 2.04 -13.80
CA ARG A 51 5.48 1.78 -12.38
C ARG A 51 6.77 1.51 -11.60
N GLU A 52 7.68 0.71 -12.12
CA GLU A 52 8.98 0.40 -11.52
C GLU A 52 9.83 1.67 -11.35
N LEU A 53 9.78 2.56 -12.33
CA LEU A 53 10.44 3.87 -12.28
C LEU A 53 9.69 4.92 -11.42
N GLY A 54 8.50 4.61 -10.90
CA GLY A 54 7.71 5.53 -10.08
C GLY A 54 7.24 6.78 -10.84
N LEU A 55 7.01 6.69 -12.15
CA LEU A 55 6.70 7.84 -12.98
C LEU A 55 5.30 8.42 -12.70
N SER A 56 5.17 9.75 -12.83
CA SER A 56 3.85 10.41 -12.84
C SER A 56 3.04 10.01 -14.10
N LYS A 57 1.76 10.40 -14.16
CA LYS A 57 0.93 10.17 -15.36
C LYS A 57 1.52 10.86 -16.60
N GLU A 58 1.95 12.10 -16.44
CA GLU A 58 2.54 12.92 -17.50
C GLU A 58 3.89 12.36 -17.94
N ALA A 59 4.69 11.86 -16.99
CA ALA A 59 5.97 11.21 -17.29
C ALA A 59 5.78 9.86 -18.01
N HIS A 60 4.76 9.06 -17.64
CA HIS A 60 4.40 7.85 -18.39
C HIS A 60 4.01 8.18 -19.84
N GLU A 61 3.19 9.21 -20.04
CA GLU A 61 2.79 9.65 -21.38
C GLU A 61 3.99 10.10 -22.21
N LEU A 62 4.88 10.89 -21.60
CA LEU A 62 6.08 11.36 -22.27
C LEU A 62 6.98 10.18 -22.67
N LEU A 63 7.20 9.22 -21.76
CA LEU A 63 7.95 7.99 -22.04
C LEU A 63 7.34 7.21 -23.21
N ALA A 64 6.04 6.92 -23.14
CA ALA A 64 5.33 6.19 -24.18
C ALA A 64 5.37 6.92 -25.54
N SER A 65 5.30 8.26 -25.54
CA SER A 65 5.45 9.07 -26.76
C SER A 65 6.85 8.92 -27.38
N ARG A 66 7.91 9.03 -26.58
CA ARG A 66 9.28 8.91 -27.06
C ARG A 66 9.61 7.50 -27.57
N LEU A 67 9.09 6.46 -26.93
CA LEU A 67 9.22 5.09 -27.41
C LEU A 67 8.48 4.89 -28.73
N LYS A 68 7.28 5.49 -28.88
CA LYS A 68 6.49 5.43 -30.11
C LYS A 68 7.15 6.16 -31.28
N GLU A 69 7.71 7.35 -31.06
CA GLU A 69 8.48 8.11 -32.05
C GLU A 69 9.69 7.32 -32.59
N LYS A 70 10.28 6.47 -31.75
CA LYS A 70 11.40 5.59 -32.10
C LYS A 70 10.97 4.24 -32.69
N ASN A 71 9.69 4.02 -32.92
CA ASN A 71 9.12 2.73 -33.36
C ASN A 71 9.46 1.55 -32.45
N LEU A 72 9.56 1.80 -31.14
CA LEU A 72 9.88 0.79 -30.12
C LEU A 72 8.65 0.25 -29.40
N VAL A 73 7.44 0.53 -29.90
CA VAL A 73 6.18 0.07 -29.28
C VAL A 73 5.31 -0.60 -30.32
N GLU A 74 4.45 -1.52 -29.87
CA GLU A 74 3.49 -2.17 -30.75
C GLU A 74 2.45 -1.17 -31.29
N LYS A 75 1.90 -1.46 -32.48
CA LYS A 75 0.93 -0.58 -33.17
C LYS A 75 -0.33 -0.29 -32.35
N GLY A 76 -0.69 -1.17 -31.41
CA GLY A 76 -1.88 -1.04 -30.54
C GLY A 76 -1.70 -0.13 -29.32
N VAL A 77 -0.47 0.30 -29.02
CA VAL A 77 -0.17 1.08 -27.79
C VAL A 77 -0.81 2.47 -27.84
N LYS A 78 -1.53 2.80 -26.76
CA LYS A 78 -2.24 4.05 -26.58
C LYS A 78 -1.55 4.87 -25.50
N ILE A 79 -0.86 5.94 -25.92
CA ILE A 79 -0.15 6.87 -25.03
C ILE A 79 -1.11 7.48 -23.99
N THR A 80 -2.35 7.81 -24.40
CA THR A 80 -3.32 8.52 -23.55
C THR A 80 -3.99 7.65 -22.49
N VAL A 81 -3.66 6.35 -22.40
CA VAL A 81 -4.25 5.43 -21.40
C VAL A 81 -4.03 5.94 -19.98
N TYR A 82 -2.88 6.57 -19.71
CA TYR A 82 -2.53 7.05 -18.37
C TYR A 82 -3.41 8.23 -17.88
N ARG A 83 -4.06 8.98 -18.78
CA ARG A 83 -4.98 10.08 -18.43
C ARG A 83 -6.18 9.57 -17.67
N ASP A 84 -6.82 8.55 -18.24
CA ASP A 84 -8.13 8.06 -17.86
C ASP A 84 -8.12 6.63 -17.31
N ARG A 85 -6.94 6.09 -16.94
CA ARG A 85 -6.83 4.69 -16.46
C ARG A 85 -7.74 4.41 -15.27
N GLU A 86 -7.94 5.40 -14.40
CA GLU A 86 -8.79 5.29 -13.22
C GLU A 86 -10.29 5.42 -13.53
N LYS A 87 -10.66 5.83 -14.74
CA LYS A 87 -12.05 6.16 -15.11
C LYS A 87 -13.00 4.98 -14.89
N HIS A 88 -12.54 3.77 -15.16
CA HIS A 88 -13.30 2.53 -14.92
C HIS A 88 -13.55 2.25 -13.44
N PHE A 89 -12.72 2.79 -12.54
CA PHE A 89 -12.89 2.64 -11.10
C PHE A 89 -13.75 3.74 -10.47
N ARG A 90 -13.89 4.90 -11.13
CA ARG A 90 -14.62 6.07 -10.57
C ARG A 90 -16.07 5.74 -10.18
N SER A 91 -16.72 4.82 -10.87
CA SER A 91 -18.10 4.40 -10.56
C SER A 91 -18.24 3.71 -9.19
N PHE A 92 -17.16 3.07 -8.69
CA PHE A 92 -17.15 2.42 -7.38
C PHE A 92 -16.90 3.39 -6.22
N PHE A 93 -16.66 4.68 -6.50
CA PHE A 93 -16.40 5.67 -5.47
C PHE A 93 -17.47 6.76 -5.47
N SER A 94 -17.77 7.26 -4.28
CA SER A 94 -18.66 8.39 -4.07
C SER A 94 -17.98 9.43 -3.20
N HIS A 95 -18.32 10.69 -3.44
CA HIS A 95 -17.82 11.82 -2.67
C HIS A 95 -18.97 12.41 -1.85
N ASP A 96 -18.90 12.25 -0.54
CA ASP A 96 -19.75 12.99 0.39
C ASP A 96 -19.15 14.39 0.56
N LYS A 97 -19.72 15.36 -0.15
CA LYS A 97 -19.26 16.75 -0.12
C LYS A 97 -19.47 17.43 1.25
N SER A 98 -20.40 16.93 2.07
CA SER A 98 -20.68 17.54 3.38
C SER A 98 -19.60 17.23 4.40
N GLN A 99 -19.03 16.03 4.31
CA GLN A 99 -17.95 15.55 5.19
C GLN A 99 -16.57 15.60 4.51
N ASP A 100 -16.54 16.00 3.24
CA ASP A 100 -15.38 15.89 2.33
C ASP A 100 -14.67 14.54 2.45
N LEU A 101 -15.46 13.48 2.22
CA LEU A 101 -15.04 12.08 2.30
C LEU A 101 -15.29 11.39 0.97
N VAL A 102 -14.23 10.83 0.38
CA VAL A 102 -14.35 9.90 -0.74
C VAL A 102 -14.33 8.48 -0.19
N TYR A 103 -15.30 7.66 -0.59
CA TYR A 103 -15.42 6.27 -0.11
C TYR A 103 -15.87 5.35 -1.23
N CYS A 104 -15.52 4.07 -1.12
CA CYS A 104 -15.97 3.04 -2.03
C CYS A 104 -17.40 2.63 -1.67
N ASN A 105 -18.31 2.77 -2.63
CA ASN A 105 -19.75 2.50 -2.48
C ASN A 105 -20.13 1.06 -2.86
N ASN A 106 -19.21 0.30 -3.46
CA ASN A 106 -19.44 -1.07 -3.90
C ASN A 106 -18.12 -1.85 -3.87
N ILE A 107 -17.75 -2.32 -2.68
CA ILE A 107 -16.52 -3.07 -2.45
C ILE A 107 -16.49 -4.36 -3.30
N PRO A 108 -17.53 -5.24 -3.30
CA PRO A 108 -17.47 -6.47 -4.09
C PRO A 108 -17.30 -6.20 -5.59
N GLY A 109 -17.92 -5.14 -6.11
CA GLY A 109 -17.78 -4.71 -7.50
C GLY A 109 -16.36 -4.24 -7.84
N LEU A 110 -15.78 -3.38 -7.00
CA LEU A 110 -14.40 -2.92 -7.16
C LEU A 110 -13.43 -4.11 -7.16
N MET A 111 -13.58 -5.03 -6.21
CA MET A 111 -12.70 -6.19 -6.08
C MET A 111 -12.82 -7.14 -7.28
N ASN A 112 -14.04 -7.40 -7.75
CA ASN A 112 -14.27 -8.23 -8.93
C ASN A 112 -13.71 -7.61 -10.22
N MET A 113 -13.72 -6.28 -10.33
CA MET A 113 -13.10 -5.56 -11.45
C MET A 113 -11.58 -5.76 -11.47
N MET A 114 -10.94 -5.80 -10.29
CA MET A 114 -9.50 -6.03 -10.17
C MET A 114 -9.13 -7.48 -10.49
N LYS A 115 -9.84 -8.43 -9.88
CA LYS A 115 -9.71 -9.86 -10.16
C LYS A 115 -11.01 -10.57 -9.78
N LYS A 116 -11.61 -11.26 -10.74
CA LYS A 116 -12.87 -11.97 -10.54
C LYS A 116 -12.78 -12.95 -9.36
N ASN A 117 -13.77 -12.90 -8.47
CA ASN A 117 -13.92 -13.78 -7.30
C ASN A 117 -12.76 -13.69 -6.28
N ILE A 118 -12.00 -12.59 -6.24
CA ILE A 118 -10.92 -12.42 -5.25
C ILE A 118 -11.44 -12.02 -3.86
N TYR A 119 -12.68 -11.56 -3.77
CA TYR A 119 -13.19 -10.97 -2.53
C TYR A 119 -13.90 -12.00 -1.66
N LYS A 120 -13.28 -12.31 -0.52
CA LYS A 120 -13.86 -13.02 0.61
C LYS A 120 -13.56 -12.22 1.88
N PRO A 121 -14.55 -11.67 2.59
CA PRO A 121 -14.30 -10.70 3.67
C PRO A 121 -13.32 -11.20 4.74
N ASP A 122 -13.34 -12.48 5.08
CA ASP A 122 -12.46 -13.12 6.07
C ASP A 122 -10.97 -13.17 5.67
N GLU A 123 -10.66 -13.04 4.38
CA GLU A 123 -9.29 -12.98 3.86
C GLU A 123 -8.71 -11.55 3.87
N TRP A 124 -9.51 -10.55 4.28
CA TRP A 124 -9.13 -9.14 4.29
C TRP A 124 -9.29 -8.51 5.68
N ARG A 125 -8.42 -7.55 5.97
CA ARG A 125 -8.48 -6.70 7.17
C ARG A 125 -8.59 -5.24 6.77
N LEU A 126 -9.32 -4.49 7.57
CA LEU A 126 -9.51 -3.06 7.40
C LEU A 126 -8.43 -2.31 8.18
N PHE A 127 -7.51 -1.69 7.48
CA PHE A 127 -6.55 -0.77 8.07
C PHE A 127 -7.10 0.65 8.06
N ILE A 128 -7.16 1.28 9.22
CA ILE A 128 -7.49 2.71 9.34
C ILE A 128 -6.25 3.44 9.85
N ASP A 129 -5.77 4.36 9.04
CA ASP A 129 -4.71 5.30 9.37
C ASP A 129 -5.29 6.69 9.46
N SER A 130 -4.93 7.42 10.50
CA SER A 130 -5.42 8.77 10.71
C SER A 130 -4.32 9.68 11.18
N SER A 131 -4.42 10.93 10.73
CA SER A 131 -3.57 12.02 11.20
C SER A 131 -4.44 13.11 11.82
N ILE A 132 -3.79 14.22 12.21
CA ILE A 132 -4.48 15.43 12.69
C ILE A 132 -5.45 15.98 11.63
N ARG A 133 -5.22 15.73 10.34
CA ARG A 133 -6.00 16.32 9.24
C ARG A 133 -6.37 15.30 8.15
N SER A 134 -6.34 14.02 8.44
CA SER A 134 -6.76 13.03 7.44
C SER A 134 -7.18 11.73 8.07
N ILE A 135 -8.06 11.02 7.37
CA ILE A 135 -8.38 9.63 7.63
C ILE A 135 -8.26 8.86 6.32
N LYS A 136 -7.66 7.68 6.37
CA LYS A 136 -7.56 6.73 5.28
C LYS A 136 -8.03 5.37 5.76
N ALA A 137 -8.91 4.75 4.99
CA ALA A 137 -9.33 3.37 5.18
C ALA A 137 -8.85 2.54 4.00
N ILE A 138 -8.11 1.47 4.28
CA ILE A 138 -7.39 0.67 3.30
C ILE A 138 -7.66 -0.80 3.60
N LEU A 139 -8.05 -1.58 2.59
CA LEU A 139 -8.15 -3.03 2.71
C LEU A 139 -6.78 -3.66 2.46
N LEU A 140 -6.37 -4.51 3.40
CA LEU A 140 -5.16 -5.31 3.32
C LEU A 140 -5.54 -6.79 3.24
N HIS A 141 -4.97 -7.51 2.28
CA HIS A 141 -5.12 -8.96 2.24
C HIS A 141 -4.25 -9.62 3.30
N ASN A 142 -4.76 -10.66 3.97
CA ASN A 142 -4.07 -11.28 5.11
C ASN A 142 -2.71 -11.90 4.75
N THR A 143 -2.50 -12.33 3.51
CA THR A 143 -1.21 -12.87 3.06
C THR A 143 -0.15 -11.80 2.77
N ASN A 144 -0.54 -10.53 2.69
CA ASN A 144 0.30 -9.39 2.26
C ASN A 144 0.96 -9.55 0.87
N VAL A 145 0.50 -10.53 0.06
CA VAL A 145 0.95 -10.70 -1.33
C VAL A 145 0.24 -9.73 -2.28
N LEU A 146 -1.01 -9.39 -1.97
CA LEU A 146 -1.81 -8.47 -2.79
C LEU A 146 -1.56 -7.02 -2.37
N ALA A 147 -1.64 -6.13 -3.35
CA ALA A 147 -1.52 -4.70 -3.12
C ALA A 147 -2.64 -4.20 -2.17
N PRO A 148 -2.35 -3.27 -1.26
CA PRO A 148 -3.34 -2.55 -0.46
C PRO A 148 -4.34 -1.82 -1.35
N ILE A 149 -5.63 -1.85 -0.98
CA ILE A 149 -6.70 -1.20 -1.74
C ILE A 149 -7.31 -0.07 -0.90
N PRO A 150 -7.06 1.20 -1.23
CA PRO A 150 -7.72 2.31 -0.56
C PRO A 150 -9.23 2.30 -0.84
N ILE A 151 -10.03 2.35 0.22
CA ILE A 151 -11.50 2.33 0.14
C ILE A 151 -12.17 3.53 0.77
N ALA A 152 -11.46 4.33 1.57
CA ALA A 152 -11.92 5.66 1.95
C ALA A 152 -10.76 6.62 2.20
N HIS A 153 -10.98 7.89 1.92
CA HIS A 153 -9.99 8.94 2.11
C HIS A 153 -10.67 10.30 2.37
N SER A 154 -10.16 11.02 3.36
CA SER A 154 -10.48 12.43 3.60
C SER A 154 -9.23 13.18 4.05
N THR A 155 -9.11 14.44 3.63
CA THR A 155 -8.08 15.39 4.06
C THR A 155 -8.59 16.45 5.05
N VAL A 156 -9.81 16.28 5.55
CA VAL A 156 -10.40 17.19 6.54
C VAL A 156 -10.86 16.45 7.78
N LEU A 157 -11.30 15.20 7.65
CA LEU A 157 -11.73 14.41 8.79
C LEU A 157 -10.53 14.13 9.68
N THR A 158 -10.73 14.44 10.96
CA THR A 158 -9.75 14.22 12.02
C THR A 158 -10.12 12.97 12.81
N GLU A 159 -9.16 12.45 13.54
CA GLU A 159 -9.31 11.23 14.32
C GLU A 159 -10.22 11.42 15.56
N THR A 160 -11.53 11.34 15.34
CA THR A 160 -12.59 11.39 16.36
C THR A 160 -13.52 10.21 16.22
N TYR A 161 -14.25 9.88 17.28
CA TYR A 161 -15.25 8.81 17.28
C TYR A 161 -16.29 8.98 16.18
N ASP A 162 -16.89 10.17 16.07
CA ASP A 162 -17.93 10.44 15.09
C ASP A 162 -17.41 10.31 13.65
N ASN A 163 -16.19 10.79 13.38
CA ASN A 163 -15.60 10.71 12.04
C ASN A 163 -15.26 9.27 11.65
N VAL A 164 -14.70 8.47 12.56
CA VAL A 164 -14.43 7.04 12.32
C VAL A 164 -15.75 6.29 12.10
N LYS A 165 -16.79 6.59 12.89
CA LYS A 165 -18.13 6.03 12.71
C LYS A 165 -18.70 6.35 11.33
N ILE A 166 -18.62 7.60 10.89
CA ILE A 166 -19.05 8.01 9.54
C ILE A 166 -18.33 7.18 8.47
N VAL A 167 -17.00 7.01 8.59
CA VAL A 167 -16.21 6.21 7.63
C VAL A 167 -16.70 4.76 7.60
N LEU A 168 -16.88 4.12 8.76
CA LEU A 168 -17.34 2.72 8.86
C LEU A 168 -18.76 2.51 8.30
N GLU A 169 -19.66 3.48 8.52
CA GLU A 169 -21.02 3.45 7.97
C GLU A 169 -21.02 3.58 6.44
N LYS A 170 -20.22 4.51 5.90
CA LYS A 170 -20.14 4.77 4.45
C LYS A 170 -19.57 3.59 3.67
N ILE A 171 -18.57 2.89 4.21
CA ILE A 171 -18.03 1.65 3.62
C ILE A 171 -18.87 0.40 3.94
N GLN A 172 -20.02 0.57 4.60
CA GLN A 172 -20.93 -0.51 4.96
C GLN A 172 -20.27 -1.65 5.74
N TYR A 173 -19.37 -1.30 6.68
CA TYR A 173 -18.54 -2.26 7.45
C TYR A 173 -19.36 -3.42 8.04
N SER A 174 -20.60 -3.17 8.47
CA SER A 174 -21.48 -4.18 9.05
C SER A 174 -21.73 -5.41 8.18
N HIS A 175 -21.64 -5.28 6.85
CA HIS A 175 -21.80 -6.40 5.91
C HIS A 175 -20.54 -7.23 5.72
N HIS A 176 -19.38 -6.67 6.07
CA HIS A 176 -18.09 -7.27 5.79
C HIS A 176 -17.40 -7.82 7.03
N GLN A 177 -17.56 -7.15 8.18
CA GLN A 177 -17.02 -7.59 9.47
C GLN A 177 -15.51 -7.89 9.42
N TRP A 178 -14.75 -7.13 8.63
CA TRP A 178 -13.30 -7.29 8.54
C TRP A 178 -12.65 -7.10 9.90
N GLN A 179 -11.55 -7.79 10.14
CA GLN A 179 -10.72 -7.43 11.29
C GLN A 179 -10.17 -6.02 11.11
N ILE A 180 -10.36 -5.15 12.11
CA ILE A 180 -9.82 -3.78 12.08
C ILE A 180 -8.40 -3.78 12.63
N CYS A 181 -7.48 -3.18 11.89
CA CYS A 181 -6.14 -2.83 12.34
C CYS A 181 -5.89 -1.32 12.18
N GLY A 182 -5.01 -0.78 13.02
CA GLY A 182 -4.71 0.65 13.06
C GLY A 182 -3.70 0.92 14.15
N ASP A 183 -3.34 2.19 14.32
CA ASP A 183 -2.59 2.60 15.50
C ASP A 183 -3.41 2.41 16.78
N LEU A 184 -2.75 2.51 17.94
CA LEU A 184 -3.41 2.29 19.22
C LEU A 184 -4.60 3.23 19.43
N LYS A 185 -4.54 4.45 18.89
CA LYS A 185 -5.55 5.48 19.13
C LYS A 185 -6.81 5.20 18.30
N ILE A 186 -6.69 4.78 17.05
CA ILE A 186 -7.78 4.24 16.24
C ILE A 186 -8.44 3.04 16.91
N ILE A 187 -7.65 2.08 17.41
CA ILE A 187 -8.18 0.90 18.09
C ILE A 187 -8.97 1.29 19.35
N ASN A 188 -8.47 2.24 20.14
CA ASN A 188 -9.19 2.76 21.31
C ASN A 188 -10.52 3.42 20.92
N ILE A 189 -10.53 4.22 19.85
CA ILE A 189 -11.75 4.87 19.36
C ILE A 189 -12.79 3.83 18.94
N VAL A 190 -12.38 2.82 18.18
CA VAL A 190 -13.26 1.74 17.71
C VAL A 190 -13.81 0.92 18.89
N LEU A 191 -13.02 0.75 19.95
CA LEU A 191 -13.43 0.07 21.18
C LEU A 191 -14.27 0.94 22.13
N GLY A 192 -14.55 2.20 21.78
CA GLY A 192 -15.33 3.12 22.61
C GLY A 192 -14.61 3.61 23.87
N MET A 193 -13.28 3.49 23.92
CA MET A 193 -12.49 3.99 25.04
C MET A 193 -12.45 5.52 25.02
N GLN A 194 -12.57 6.13 26.21
CA GLN A 194 -12.75 7.58 26.34
C GLN A 194 -11.55 8.36 25.76
N SER A 195 -11.82 9.30 24.85
CA SER A 195 -10.81 10.21 24.33
C SER A 195 -10.33 11.17 25.43
N GLY A 196 -9.09 11.00 25.84
CA GLY A 196 -8.40 11.86 26.79
C GLY A 196 -6.89 11.63 26.66
N ASN A 197 -6.07 12.51 27.22
CA ASN A 197 -4.61 12.39 27.17
C ASN A 197 -4.10 11.28 28.14
N ILE A 198 -4.61 10.06 27.94
CA ILE A 198 -4.25 8.86 28.67
C ILE A 198 -2.96 8.38 28.01
N LYS A 199 -1.83 8.62 28.67
CA LYS A 199 -0.50 8.34 28.12
C LYS A 199 -0.30 6.85 27.78
N TYR A 200 -1.13 5.96 28.36
CA TYR A 200 -1.11 4.50 28.18
C TYR A 200 -2.51 3.89 28.41
N PRO A 201 -3.40 3.90 27.40
CA PRO A 201 -4.70 3.25 27.51
C PRO A 201 -4.54 1.71 27.48
N CYS A 202 -5.20 1.00 28.41
CA CYS A 202 -5.27 -0.46 28.45
C CYS A 202 -6.66 -0.89 28.01
N PHE A 203 -6.79 -1.59 26.88
CA PHE A 203 -8.08 -2.10 26.40
C PHE A 203 -8.48 -3.44 27.06
N LEU A 204 -7.63 -4.01 27.92
CA LEU A 204 -7.88 -5.27 28.62
C LEU A 204 -8.35 -5.03 30.06
N CYS A 205 -8.09 -3.85 30.59
CA CYS A 205 -8.09 -3.60 32.02
C CYS A 205 -8.34 -2.13 32.32
N SER A 206 -9.02 -1.84 33.43
CA SER A 206 -9.31 -0.47 33.90
C SER A 206 -8.06 0.16 34.54
N PHE A 207 -6.98 0.25 33.76
CA PHE A 207 -5.71 0.84 34.15
C PHE A 207 -5.81 2.35 34.24
N ASP A 208 -5.61 2.91 35.43
CA ASP A 208 -5.54 4.36 35.60
C ASP A 208 -4.14 4.88 35.27
N SER A 209 -3.95 5.38 34.05
CA SER A 209 -2.67 5.96 33.62
C SER A 209 -2.27 7.22 34.42
N ARG A 210 -3.19 7.82 35.18
CA ARG A 210 -2.94 9.02 36.00
C ARG A 210 -2.51 8.66 37.42
N ASP A 211 -2.77 7.44 37.90
CA ASP A 211 -2.36 6.99 39.24
C ASP A 211 -0.88 6.61 39.28
N LYS A 212 0.00 7.63 39.35
CA LYS A 212 1.45 7.47 39.46
C LYS A 212 1.89 6.63 40.68
N LYS A 213 1.06 6.53 41.73
CA LYS A 213 1.42 5.82 42.97
C LYS A 213 1.19 4.32 42.84
N LYS A 214 0.08 3.91 42.22
CA LYS A 214 -0.26 2.50 42.01
C LYS A 214 0.32 1.91 40.72
N HIS A 215 0.70 2.75 39.76
CA HIS A 215 1.23 2.37 38.44
C HIS A 215 2.26 1.23 38.49
N TYR A 216 3.28 1.35 39.36
CA TYR A 216 4.36 0.36 39.47
C TYR A 216 4.18 -0.65 40.61
N ARG A 217 3.07 -0.57 41.37
CA ARG A 217 2.81 -1.44 42.54
C ARG A 217 1.71 -2.46 42.26
N THR A 218 0.74 -2.09 41.43
CA THR A 218 -0.42 -2.93 41.13
C THR A 218 -0.15 -3.72 39.86
N LYS A 219 0.07 -5.04 40.00
CA LYS A 219 0.23 -5.94 38.85
C LYS A 219 -1.12 -6.32 38.22
N ASN A 220 -2.14 -6.50 39.06
CA ASN A 220 -3.46 -6.96 38.64
C ASN A 220 -4.45 -5.81 38.72
N TRP A 221 -4.85 -5.29 37.56
CA TRP A 221 -5.90 -4.29 37.45
C TRP A 221 -7.25 -4.97 37.17
N PRO A 222 -8.38 -4.37 37.61
CA PRO A 222 -9.70 -4.88 37.26
C PRO A 222 -9.85 -4.99 35.75
N LYS A 223 -10.53 -6.03 35.27
CA LYS A 223 -10.89 -6.14 33.85
C LYS A 223 -11.90 -5.03 33.52
N GLU A 224 -11.79 -4.45 32.33
CA GLU A 224 -12.83 -3.56 31.83
C GLU A 224 -14.16 -4.32 31.75
N GLN A 225 -15.21 -3.75 32.35
CA GLN A 225 -16.58 -4.18 32.11
C GLN A 225 -16.97 -3.65 30.73
N ARG A 226 -17.12 -4.55 29.76
CA ARG A 226 -17.63 -4.27 28.43
C ARG A 226 -19.06 -4.76 28.32
#